data_AF-A0A938BIV4-F1
#
_entry.id   AF-A0A938BIV4-F1
#
_cell.length_a   1.000
_cell.length_b   1.000
_cell.length_c   1.000
_cell.angle_alpha   90.00
_cell.angle_beta   90.00
_cell.angle_gamma   90.00
#
_symmetry.space_group_name_H-M   'P 1'
#
loop_
_entity.id
_entity.type
_entity.pdbx_description
1 polymer ?
#
loop_
_entity_poly.entity_id
_entity_poly.type
_entity_poly.pdbx_seq_one_letter_code
_entity_poly.pdbx_strand_id
1 'polypeptide(L)' 'MTILLAYDREGRIRLKSQTVEGLAAKTVQYAYDLAVRVTRIIYPDATEARHAYDPTGSLS' A
#
# COMPACT_ATOMS: atom_id res chain seq x y z
N MET A 1 7.25 10.11 16.95
CA MET A 1 6.65 9.55 15.72
C MET A 1 7.15 8.12 15.56
N THR A 2 6.25 7.18 15.33
CA THR A 2 6.57 5.75 15.14
C THR A 2 6.09 5.29 13.77
N ILE A 3 6.91 4.51 13.06
CA ILE A 3 6.54 3.88 11.79
C ILE A 3 6.55 2.37 11.99
N LEU A 4 5.45 1.71 11.61
CA LEU A 4 5.33 0.26 11.54
C LEU A 4 5.20 -0.17 10.08
N LEU A 5 5.98 -1.18 9.70
CA LEU A 5 5.94 -1.79 8.38
C LEU A 5 5.57 -3.25 8.54
N ALA A 6 4.57 -3.70 7.77
CA ALA A 6 4.27 -5.11 7.62
C ALA A 6 4.62 -5.55 6.21
N TYR A 7 5.27 -6.71 6.11
CA TYR A 7 5.73 -7.27 4.85
C TYR A 7 4.91 -8.49 4.47
N ASP A 8 4.76 -8.76 3.19
CA ASP A 8 4.27 -10.04 2.69
C ASP A 8 5.39 -11.10 2.72
N ARG A 9 5.06 -12.33 2.31
CA ARG A 9 6.03 -13.45 2.28
C ARG A 9 7.23 -13.20 1.34
N GLU A 10 7.08 -12.30 0.36
CA GLU A 10 8.11 -11.95 -0.63
C GLU A 10 8.96 -10.76 -0.13
N GLY A 11 8.73 -10.29 1.10
CA GLY A 11 9.45 -9.15 1.68
C GLY A 11 8.98 -7.78 1.16
N ARG A 12 7.81 -7.69 0.54
CA ARG A 12 7.26 -6.43 0.01
C ARG A 12 6.35 -5.77 1.04
N ILE A 13 6.34 -4.45 1.11
CA ILE A 13 5.56 -3.70 2.10
C ILE A 13 4.06 -3.84 1.80
N ARG A 14 3.33 -4.57 2.63
CA ARG A 14 1.87 -4.69 2.52
C ARG A 14 1.13 -3.57 3.26
N LEU A 15 1.71 -3.09 4.36
CA LEU A 15 1.09 -2.09 5.23
C LEU A 15 2.16 -1.16 5.79
N LYS A 16 1.86 0.14 5.74
CA LYS A 16 2.66 1.19 6.39
C LYS A 16 1.75 1.97 7.33
N SER A 17 2.05 1.92 8.62
CA SER A 17 1.31 2.68 9.63
C SER A 17 2.22 3.71 10.29
N GLN A 18 1.77 4.96 10.36
CA GLN A 18 2.48 6.06 10.98
C GLN A 18 1.67 6.61 12.15
N THR A 19 2.30 6.68 13.31
CA THR A 19 1.69 7.24 14.53
C THR A 19 2.50 8.45 14.97
N VAL A 20 1.81 9.57 15.17
CA VAL A 20 2.37 10.78 15.79
C VAL A 20 1.70 10.92 17.15
N GLU A 21 2.46 11.27 18.17
CA GLU A 21 1.94 11.40 19.54
C GLU A 21 0.79 12.41 19.57
N GLY A 22 -0.34 12.03 20.18
CA GLY A 22 -1.55 12.84 20.23
C GLY A 22 -2.41 12.82 18.95
N LEU A 23 -2.05 12.06 17.91
CA LEU A 23 -2.84 11.90 16.68
C LEU A 23 -3.19 10.44 16.42
N ALA A 24 -4.32 10.22 15.73
CA ALA A 24 -4.70 8.90 15.24
C ALA A 24 -3.66 8.35 14.25
N ALA A 25 -3.42 7.04 14.31
CA ALA A 25 -2.51 6.37 13.40
C ALA A 25 -3.04 6.44 11.96
N LYS A 26 -2.15 6.77 11.02
CA LYS A 26 -2.44 6.79 9.58
C LYS A 26 -1.87 5.53 8.94
N THR A 27 -2.76 4.68 8.42
CA THR A 27 -2.39 3.41 7.80
C THR A 27 -2.65 3.43 6.30
N VAL A 28 -1.62 3.11 5.52
CA VAL A 28 -1.70 2.90 4.08
C VAL A 28 -1.47 1.42 3.79
N GLN A 29 -2.30 0.82 2.93
CA GLN A 29 -2.16 -0.57 2.51
C GLN A 29 -1.85 -0.64 1.02
N TYR A 30 -1.02 -1.61 0.66
CA TYR A 30 -0.59 -1.85 -0.72
C TYR A 30 -0.93 -3.29 -1.13
N ALA A 31 -1.44 -3.44 -2.35
CA ALA A 31 -1.57 -4.72 -3.01
C ALA A 31 -0.70 -4.74 -4.27
N TYR A 32 -0.15 -5.92 -4.57
CA TYR A 32 0.76 -6.12 -5.69
C TYR A 32 0.25 -7.21 -6.61
N ASP A 33 0.58 -7.11 -7.89
CA ASP A 33 0.46 -8.22 -8.83
C ASP A 33 1.68 -9.17 -8.75
N LEU A 34 1.65 -10.20 -9.60
CA LEU A 34 2.73 -11.18 -9.75
C LEU A 34 4.02 -10.58 -10.32
N ALA A 35 3.92 -9.43 -11.01
CA ALA A 35 5.05 -8.69 -11.56
C ALA A 35 5.60 -7.64 -10.57
N VAL A 36 5.18 -7.67 -9.29
CA VAL A 36 5.65 -6.76 -8.23
C VAL A 36 5.25 -5.30 -8.47
N ARG A 37 4.15 -5.06 -9.18
CA ARG A 37 3.59 -3.72 -9.42
C ARG A 37 2.40 -3.47 -8.50
N VAL A 38 2.23 -2.22 -8.05
CA VAL A 38 1.16 -1.85 -7.10
C VAL A 38 -0.18 -1.74 -7.82
N THR A 39 -1.08 -2.67 -7.57
CA THR A 39 -2.43 -2.70 -8.17
C THR A 39 -3.49 -1.98 -7.33
N ARG A 40 -3.24 -1.80 -6.03
CA ARG A 40 -4.17 -1.10 -5.13
C ARG A 40 -3.43 -0.39 -4.01
N ILE A 41 -3.87 0.82 -3.70
CA ILE A 41 -3.46 1.60 -2.52
C ILE A 41 -4.73 1.96 -1.76
N ILE A 42 -4.79 1.64 -0.47
CA ILE A 42 -5.88 2.05 0.43
C ILE A 42 -5.32 3.08 1.40
N TYR A 43 -5.90 4.28 1.40
CA TYR A 43 -5.47 5.41 2.23
C TYR A 43 -6.16 5.40 3.61
N PRO A 44 -5.67 6.19 4.58
CA PRO A 44 -6.23 6.21 5.94
C PRO A 44 -7.68 6.71 6.00
N ASP A 45 -8.13 7.47 5.01
CA ASP A 45 -9.50 7.98 4.86
C ASP A 45 -10.44 6.99 4.14
N ALA A 46 -10.00 5.75 3.97
CA ALA A 46 -10.67 4.68 3.23
C ALA A 46 -10.82 4.93 1.72
N THR A 47 -10.28 6.03 1.17
CA THR A 47 -10.18 6.19 -0.27
C THR A 47 -9.17 5.21 -0.85
N GLU A 48 -9.35 4.86 -2.12
CA GLU A 48 -8.48 3.90 -2.79
C GLU A 48 -8.07 4.36 -4.18
N ALA A 49 -6.82 4.08 -4.52
CA ALA A 49 -6.32 4.13 -5.88
C ALA A 49 -6.17 2.69 -6.40
N ARG A 50 -6.71 2.42 -7.58
CA ARG A 50 -6.55 1.13 -8.27
C ARG A 50 -5.79 1.36 -9.56
N HIS A 51 -4.81 0.52 -9.82
CA HIS A 51 -4.09 0.48 -11.08
C HIS A 51 -4.35 -0.88 -11.73
N ALA A 52 -4.90 -0.85 -12.93
CA ALA A 52 -4.93 -2.00 -13.82
C ALA A 52 -3.74 -1.87 -14.77
N TYR A 53 -3.00 -2.97 -14.91
CA TYR A 53 -1.88 -3.05 -15.83
C TYR A 53 -2.24 -4.08 -16.88
N ASP A 54 -2.20 -3.69 -18.15
CA ASP A 54 -2.28 -4.63 -19.25
C ASP A 54 -1.04 -5.55 -19.27
N PRO A 55 -1.10 -6.69 -19.96
CA PRO A 55 0.02 -7.63 -20.08
C PRO A 55 1.30 -6.98 -20.65
N THR A 56 1.14 -5.89 -21.42
CA THR A 56 2.23 -5.09 -22.01
C THR A 56 2.82 -4.06 -21.03
N GLY A 57 2.23 -3.89 -19.84
CA GLY A 57 2.72 -2.99 -18.80
C GLY A 57 2.17 -1.56 -18.82
N SER A 58 1.28 -1.24 -19.77
CA SER A 58 0.59 0.05 -19.79
C SER A 58 -0.50 0.13 -18.72
N LEU A 59 -0.63 1.30 -18.09
CA LEU A 59 -1.79 1.65 -17.27
C LEU A 59 -3.00 1.82 -18.20
N SER A 60 -4.06 1.05 -17.98
CA SER A 60 -5.33 1.17 -18.69
C SER A 60 -6.27 2.17 -18.00
#